data_AF-A0A821JX23-F1
#
_entry.id   AF-A0A821JX23-F1
#
_cell.length_a   1.000
_cell.length_b   1.000
_cell.length_c   1.000
_cell.angle_alpha   90.00
_cell.angle_beta   90.00
_cell.angle_gamma   90.00
#
_symmetry.space_group_name_H-M   'P 1'
#
loop_
_entity.id
_entity.type
_entity.pdbx_description
1 polymer ?
#
loop_
_entity_poly.entity_id
_entity_poly.type
_entity_poly.pdbx_seq_one_letter_code
_entity_poly.pdbx_strand_id
1 'polypeptide(L)' 'MHKNDTIWTAIRKADKQALKQIINVNPDVINIRGPVGECPIHMLFLYGTEAHLDIARYLITQFPHIVTQIYNQSVQKF' A
#
# COMPACT_ATOMS: atom_id res chain seq x y z
N MET A 1 7.09 17.62 -7.22
CA MET A 1 6.09 16.60 -6.88
C MET A 1 4.80 17.01 -7.56
N HIS A 2 4.39 16.30 -8.62
CA HIS A 2 3.17 16.64 -9.35
C HIS A 2 1.96 16.20 -8.54
N LYS A 3 0.86 16.94 -8.66
CA LYS A 3 -0.40 16.76 -7.90
C LYS A 3 -1.06 15.37 -8.06
N ASN A 4 -0.52 14.52 -8.93
CA ASN A 4 -0.98 13.16 -9.25
C ASN A 4 -0.05 12.04 -8.72
N ASP A 5 1.05 12.36 -8.03
CA ASP A 5 2.06 11.40 -7.57
C ASP A 5 1.71 10.79 -6.20
N THR A 6 0.49 10.25 -6.08
CA THR A 6 0.05 9.57 -4.85
C THR A 6 0.35 8.08 -4.92
N ILE A 7 0.60 7.45 -3.77
CA ILE A 7 0.72 5.99 -3.71
C ILE A 7 -0.54 5.29 -4.27
N TRP A 8 -1.72 5.88 -4.09
CA TRP A 8 -2.98 5.38 -4.66
C TRP A 8 -2.96 5.35 -6.20
N THR A 9 -2.39 6.37 -6.84
CA THR A 9 -2.28 6.40 -8.30
C THR A 9 -1.27 5.37 -8.80
N ALA A 10 -0.13 5.20 -8.11
CA ALA A 10 0.84 4.18 -8.44
C ALA A 10 0.25 2.77 -8.30
N ILE A 11 -0.49 2.51 -7.21
CA ILE A 11 -1.19 1.24 -6.98
C ILE A 11 -2.20 0.98 -8.08
N ARG A 12 -3.12 1.91 -8.35
CA ARG A 12 -4.17 1.74 -9.38
C ARG A 12 -3.63 1.43 -10.77
N LYS A 13 -2.41 1.91 -11.08
CA LYS A 13 -1.74 1.69 -12.37
C LYS A 13 -0.77 0.50 -12.36
N ALA A 14 -0.61 -0.20 -11.23
CA ALA A 14 0.46 -1.16 -10.99
C ALA A 14 1.87 -0.61 -11.32
N ASP A 15 2.11 0.67 -11.06
CA ASP A 15 3.40 1.32 -11.31
C ASP A 15 4.37 1.06 -10.15
N LYS A 16 5.09 -0.06 -10.24
CA LYS A 16 6.07 -0.48 -9.22
C LYS A 16 7.21 0.53 -9.07
N GLN A 17 7.61 1.23 -10.14
CA GLN A 17 8.71 2.17 -10.09
C GLN A 17 8.31 3.44 -9.35
N ALA A 18 7.17 4.04 -9.70
CA ALA A 18 6.64 5.19 -8.98
C ALA A 18 6.39 4.86 -7.51
N LEU A 19 5.83 3.68 -7.21
CA LEU A 19 5.61 3.23 -5.85
C LEU A 19 6.92 3.15 -5.05
N LYS A 20 7.98 2.58 -5.62
CA LYS A 20 9.30 2.53 -4.97
C LYS A 20 9.88 3.92 -4.72
N GLN A 21 9.74 4.85 -5.66
CA GLN A 21 10.20 6.23 -5.49
C GLN A 21 9.45 6.94 -4.34
N ILE A 22 8.12 6.77 -4.29
CA ILE A 22 7.27 7.34 -3.24
C ILE A 22 7.66 6.78 -1.87
N ILE A 23 7.83 5.46 -1.75
CA ILE A 23 8.25 4.80 -0.49
C ILE A 23 9.66 5.23 -0.08
N ASN A 24 10.58 5.41 -1.02
CA ASN A 24 11.94 5.86 -0.71
C ASN A 24 11.97 7.29 -0.12
N VAL A 25 11.01 8.15 -0.51
CA VAL A 25 10.87 9.50 0.05
C VAL A 25 10.16 9.46 1.40
N ASN A 26 9.10 8.66 1.53
CA ASN A 26 8.34 8.52 2.77
C ASN A 26 7.85 7.08 2.95
N PRO A 27 8.54 6.25 3.74
CA PRO A 27 8.15 4.86 3.97
C PRO A 27 6.79 4.70 4.67
N ASP A 28 6.39 5.64 5.52
CA ASP A 28 5.13 5.57 6.29
C ASP A 28 3.89 5.65 5.40
N VAL A 29 4.07 6.08 4.15
CA VAL A 29 2.99 6.17 3.16
C VAL A 29 2.34 4.81 2.87
N ILE A 30 3.00 3.68 3.17
CA ILE A 30 2.43 2.34 3.03
C ILE A 30 1.32 2.03 4.05
N ASN A 31 1.22 2.83 5.13
CA ASN A 31 0.27 2.65 6.22
C ASN A 31 -0.97 3.55 6.13
N ILE A 32 -1.02 4.46 5.14
CA ILE A 32 -2.14 5.38 4.99
C ILE A 32 -3.46 4.63 4.80
N ARG A 33 -4.55 5.28 5.18
CA ARG A 33 -5.91 4.74 5.04
C ARG A 33 -6.66 5.58 4.01
N GLY A 34 -7.36 4.92 3.10
CA GLY A 34 -8.27 5.56 2.17
C GLY A 34 -9.64 5.84 2.81
N PRO A 35 -10.61 6.34 2.02
CA PRO A 35 -11.91 6.78 2.53
C PRO A 35 -12.72 5.72 3.25
N VAL A 36 -12.50 4.42 2.98
CA VAL A 36 -13.20 3.31 3.62
C VAL A 36 -12.31 2.53 4.58
N GLY A 37 -11.16 3.09 4.96
CA GLY A 37 -10.21 2.46 5.88
C GLY A 37 -9.28 1.45 5.20
N GLU A 38 -9.25 1.41 3.87
CA GLU A 38 -8.36 0.54 3.12
C GLU A 38 -6.92 1.06 3.17
N CYS A 39 -5.98 0.19 3.55
CA CYS A 39 -4.55 0.37 3.30
C CYS A 39 -4.15 0.13 1.83
N PRO A 40 -3.00 0.66 1.38
CA PRO A 40 -2.32 0.29 0.14
C PRO A 40 -2.36 -1.21 -0.22
N ILE A 41 -2.07 -2.08 0.75
CA ILE A 41 -2.03 -3.52 0.50
C ILE A 41 -3.42 -4.13 0.22
N HIS A 42 -4.50 -3.61 0.81
CA HIS A 42 -5.85 -4.06 0.47
C HIS A 42 -6.15 -3.80 -1.00
N MET A 43 -5.77 -2.63 -1.51
CA MET A 43 -6.02 -2.28 -2.91
C MET A 43 -5.21 -3.14 -3.87
N LEU A 44 -3.97 -3.49 -3.53
CA LEU A 44 -3.16 -4.42 -4.33
C LEU A 44 -3.82 -5.80 -4.45
N PHE A 45 -4.35 -6.32 -3.34
CA PHE A 45 -5.08 -7.59 -3.35
C PHE A 45 -6.44 -7.48 -4.05
N LEU A 46 -7.15 -6.37 -3.87
CA LEU A 46 -8.44 -6.12 -4.52
C LEU A 46 -8.29 -6.10 -6.06
N TYR A 47 -7.24 -5.47 -6.59
CA TYR A 47 -6.99 -5.44 -8.03
C TYR A 47 -6.46 -6.78 -8.58
N GLY A 48 -5.67 -7.52 -7.80
CA GLY A 48 -5.42 -8.96 -8.01
C GLY A 48 -4.69 -9.40 -9.29
N THR A 49 -4.31 -8.51 -10.20
CA THR A 49 -3.52 -8.88 -11.38
C THR A 49 -2.08 -9.27 -11.00
N GLU A 50 -1.37 -10.01 -11.84
CA GLU A 50 0.05 -10.34 -11.65
C GLU A 50 0.94 -9.14 -11.30
N ALA A 51 0.73 -7.99 -11.96
CA ALA A 51 1.51 -6.78 -11.68
C ALA A 51 1.28 -6.22 -10.27
N HIS A 52 0.02 -6.25 -9.80
CA HIS A 52 -0.33 -5.84 -8.43
C HIS A 52 0.18 -6.85 -7.38
N LEU A 53 0.09 -8.15 -7.68
CA LEU A 53 0.62 -9.20 -6.80
C LEU A 53 2.15 -9.16 -6.68
N ASP A 54 2.86 -8.79 -7.74
CA ASP A 54 4.31 -8.55 -7.70
C ASP A 54 4.67 -7.36 -6.80
N ILE A 55 3.86 -6.29 -6.83
CA ILE A 55 4.01 -5.17 -5.89
C ILE A 55 3.68 -5.60 -4.47
N ALA A 56 2.59 -6.35 -4.27
CA ALA A 56 2.22 -6.87 -2.95
C ALA A 56 3.33 -7.73 -2.36
N ARG A 57 3.89 -8.65 -3.15
CA ARG A 57 5.03 -9.48 -2.76
C ARG A 57 6.22 -8.63 -2.34
N TYR A 58 6.57 -7.62 -3.15
CA TYR A 58 7.63 -6.68 -2.79
C TYR A 58 7.37 -6.01 -1.44
N LEU A 59 6.16 -5.48 -1.21
CA LEU A 59 5.83 -4.80 0.05
C LEU A 59 5.87 -5.75 1.25
N ILE A 60 5.34 -6.97 1.12
CA ILE A 60 5.36 -7.97 2.20
C ILE A 60 6.80 -8.38 2.55
N THR A 61 7.66 -8.52 1.54
CA THR A 61 9.08 -8.85 1.77
C THR A 61 9.83 -7.72 2.46
N GLN A 62 9.57 -6.45 2.09
CA GLN A 62 10.29 -5.31 2.67
C GLN A 62 9.69 -4.83 4.00
N PHE A 63 8.38 -4.96 4.17
CA PHE A 63 7.61 -4.42 5.28
C PHE A 63 6.63 -5.46 5.82
N PRO A 64 7.10 -6.57 6.41
CA PRO A 64 6.23 -7.66 6.84
C PRO A 64 5.16 -7.23 7.86
N HIS A 65 5.39 -6.15 8.60
CA HIS A 65 4.43 -5.60 9.56
C HIS A 65 3.12 -5.12 8.92
N ILE A 66 3.11 -4.79 7.63
CA ILE A 66 1.91 -4.28 6.95
C ILE A 66 0.80 -5.33 6.85
N VAL A 67 1.10 -6.62 6.99
CA VAL A 67 0.10 -7.69 6.99
C VAL A 67 -0.35 -8.00 8.41
N THR A 68 0.55 -7.93 9.39
CA THR A 68 0.26 -8.29 10.78
C THR A 68 -0.47 -7.18 11.52
N GLN A 69 -0.15 -5.91 11.25
CA GLN A 69 -0.74 -4.77 11.96
C GLN A 69 -2.18 -4.45 11.54
N ILE A 70 -2.64 -4.92 10.37
CA ILE A 70 -4.00 -4.64 9.87
C ILE A 70 -5.06 -5.20 10.84
N TYR A 71 -4.82 -6.38 11.39
CA TYR A 71 -5.79 -7.09 12.24
C TYR A 71 -5.52 -6.93 13.74
N ASN A 72 -4.33 -6.44 14.11
CA ASN A 72 -3.93 -6.21 15.50
C ASN A 72 -4.51 -4.92 16.10
N GLN A 73 -5.21 -4.09 15.31
CA GLN A 73 -5.92 -2.89 15.82
C GLN A 73 -7.31 -3.21 16.42
N SER A 74 -7.66 -4.49 16.57
CA SER A 74 -8.93 -4.99 17.11
C SER A 74 -9.17 -4.71 18.62
N VAL A 75 -8.51 -3.71 19.21
CA VAL A 75 -8.79 -3.25 20.58
C VAL A 75 -8.91 -1.72 20.69
N GLN A 76 -9.40 -1.04 19.66
CA GLN A 76 -10.06 0.25 19.88
C GLN A 76 -11.57 0.05 19.81
N LYS A 77 -12.15 -0.08 21.02
CA LYS A 77 -13.58 -0.11 21.29
C LYS A 77 -14.24 1.12 20.65
N PHE A 78 -15.32 0.89 19.91
CA PHE A 78 -16.30 1.93 19.58
C PHE A 78 -16.99 2.44 20.84
#